data_AF-A0A938FW23-F1
#
_entry.id   AF-A0A938FW23-F1
#
_cell.length_a   1.000
_cell.length_b   1.000
_cell.length_c   1.000
_cell.angle_alpha   90.00
_cell.angle_beta   90.00
_cell.angle_gamma   90.00
#
_symmetry.space_group_name_H-M   'P 1'
#
loop_
_entity.id
_entity.type
_entity.pdbx_description
1 polymer ?
#
loop_
_entity_poly.entity_id
_entity_poly.type
_entity_poly.pdbx_seq_one_letter_code
_entity_poly.pdbx_strand_id
1 'polypeptide(L)'
;MPLAIRLLAALLSPALAAGAIWPEQFGGAPRTALEPAAAADPLLWSELGFQSGERARYGRFAAAAWRFQDATGAMAAFQSRRPEKAARSQLATLAVETGEGALLAHGNYLLRFDGYKPKPEELAALYARLPRLEQSSLPPLMEYLPESGLVLNSGRYIIGPAGLEAFEPRVPPSVAAFHLGSEAQAGVYRTQGGDMKLAIFSYPTPQIAMERVKEFARIPGAVAKR
;
A
#
# COMPACT_ATOMS: atom_id res chain seq x y z
N MET A 1 -2.58 48.12 40.77
CA MET A 1 -3.04 46.98 39.93
C MET A 1 -2.40 47.12 38.56
N PRO A 2 -1.37 46.33 38.19
CA PRO A 2 -0.84 46.36 36.83
C PRO A 2 -1.54 45.28 35.97
N LEU A 3 -2.06 45.70 34.81
CA LEU A 3 -2.71 44.84 33.84
C LEU A 3 -1.63 44.24 32.93
N ALA A 4 -1.34 42.95 33.09
CA ALA A 4 -0.40 42.23 32.25
C ALA A 4 -1.05 41.88 30.90
N ILE A 5 -0.64 42.55 29.82
CA ILE A 5 -1.03 42.20 28.45
C ILE A 5 -0.19 40.99 28.04
N ARG A 6 -0.82 39.81 27.97
CA ARG A 6 -0.23 38.63 27.34
C ARG A 6 -0.41 38.73 25.83
N LEU A 7 0.65 39.08 25.11
CA LEU A 7 0.71 38.87 23.66
C LEU A 7 0.86 37.37 23.39
N LEU A 8 -0.20 36.75 22.86
CA LEU A 8 -0.14 35.40 22.29
C LEU A 8 0.44 35.52 20.88
N ALA A 9 1.72 35.19 20.71
CA ALA A 9 2.33 35.09 19.39
C ALA A 9 1.81 33.82 18.70
N ALA A 10 0.93 33.99 17.72
CA ALA A 10 0.52 32.91 16.82
C ALA A 10 1.69 32.61 15.86
N LEU A 11 2.40 31.52 16.13
CA LEU A 11 3.36 30.92 15.19
C LEU A 11 2.59 30.40 13.97
N LEU A 12 2.47 31.24 12.94
CA LEU A 12 2.13 30.80 11.60
C LEU A 12 3.31 29.99 11.05
N SER A 13 3.26 28.67 11.20
CA SER A 13 4.15 27.78 10.46
C SER A 13 3.90 27.97 8.96
N PRO A 14 4.90 28.33 8.16
CA PRO A 14 4.77 28.34 6.71
C PRO A 14 4.74 26.88 6.25
N ALA A 15 3.53 26.33 6.11
CA ALA A 15 3.34 25.13 5.30
C ALA A 15 3.65 25.53 3.86
N LEU A 16 4.90 25.29 3.43
CA LEU A 16 5.28 25.29 2.02
C LEU A 16 4.19 24.53 1.25
N ALA A 17 3.49 25.24 0.37
CA ALA A 17 2.43 24.72 -0.46
C ALA A 17 3.00 23.67 -1.41
N ALA A 18 3.19 22.44 -0.92
CA ALA A 18 3.12 21.28 -1.77
C ALA A 18 1.71 21.32 -2.39
N GLY A 19 1.64 21.47 -3.71
CA GLY A 19 0.36 21.57 -4.41
C GLY A 19 -0.55 20.40 -4.00
N ALA A 20 -1.80 20.71 -3.65
CA ALA A 20 -2.75 19.71 -3.19
C ALA A 20 -2.88 18.57 -4.22
N ILE A 21 -2.88 17.33 -3.74
CA ILE A 21 -3.03 16.13 -4.57
C ILE A 21 -4.38 16.17 -5.30
N TRP A 22 -5.44 16.52 -4.57
CA TRP A 22 -6.81 16.53 -5.08
C TRP A 22 -7.17 17.86 -5.77
N PRO A 23 -7.77 17.85 -6.98
CA PRO A 23 -8.14 19.08 -7.69
C PRO A 23 -9.36 19.76 -7.04
N GLU A 24 -9.56 21.04 -7.34
CA GLU A 24 -10.78 21.73 -6.92
C GLU A 24 -12.04 21.15 -7.59
N GLN A 25 -11.90 20.49 -8.73
CA GLN A 25 -12.99 19.79 -9.42
C GLN A 25 -12.55 18.38 -9.81
N PHE A 26 -13.36 17.39 -9.49
CA PHE A 26 -13.14 15.99 -9.89
C PHE A 26 -14.49 15.31 -10.09
N GLY A 27 -14.62 14.44 -11.09
CA GLY A 27 -15.88 13.74 -11.34
C GLY A 27 -17.06 14.68 -11.64
N GLY A 28 -16.80 15.88 -12.17
CA GLY A 28 -17.84 16.90 -12.36
C GLY A 28 -18.45 17.45 -11.06
N ALA A 29 -17.78 17.32 -9.91
CA ALA A 29 -18.18 17.91 -8.64
C ALA A 29 -17.07 18.82 -8.08
N PRO A 30 -17.42 19.95 -7.43
CA PRO A 30 -16.46 20.78 -6.73
C PRO A 30 -16.02 20.12 -5.41
N ARG A 31 -14.77 20.37 -5.01
CA ARG A 31 -14.23 19.93 -3.74
C ARG A 31 -14.84 20.76 -2.61
N THR A 32 -15.47 20.09 -1.65
CA THR A 32 -16.14 20.71 -0.50
C THR A 32 -15.31 20.66 0.78
N ALA A 33 -14.34 19.75 0.86
CA ALA A 33 -13.41 19.64 1.99
C ALA A 33 -12.10 19.00 1.53
N LEU A 34 -11.00 19.37 2.21
CA LEU A 34 -9.69 18.75 2.09
C LEU A 34 -9.08 18.62 3.49
N GLU A 35 -8.66 17.41 3.85
CA GLU A 35 -8.05 17.10 5.15
C GLU A 35 -6.83 16.18 4.95
N PRO A 36 -5.81 16.24 5.82
CA PRO A 36 -4.74 15.24 5.81
C PRO A 36 -5.30 13.83 5.98
N ALA A 37 -4.80 12.88 5.20
CA ALA A 37 -5.11 11.47 5.34
C ALA A 37 -3.95 10.75 6.06
N ALA A 38 -4.21 10.30 7.27
CA ALA A 38 -3.25 9.51 8.05
C ALA A 38 -3.00 8.13 7.43
N ALA A 39 -1.90 7.51 7.83
CA ALA A 39 -1.64 6.11 7.53
C ALA A 39 -2.70 5.21 8.17
N ALA A 40 -3.24 4.25 7.40
CA ALA A 40 -4.24 3.32 7.92
C ALA A 40 -3.65 2.34 8.95
N ASP A 41 -2.39 1.97 8.77
CA ASP A 41 -1.58 1.19 9.71
C ASP A 41 -0.23 1.91 9.86
N PRO A 42 0.00 2.66 10.97
CA PRO A 42 1.17 3.50 11.09
C PRO A 42 2.51 2.75 11.03
N LEU A 43 2.59 1.54 11.61
CA LEU A 43 3.83 0.76 11.64
C LEU A 43 4.13 0.18 10.26
N LEU A 44 3.15 -0.50 9.67
CA LEU A 44 3.30 -1.05 8.32
C LEU A 44 3.61 0.08 7.32
N TRP A 45 2.83 1.16 7.34
CA TRP A 45 2.98 2.20 6.31
C TRP A 45 4.26 3.01 6.48
N SER A 46 4.77 3.17 7.71
CA SER A 46 6.11 3.71 7.92
C SER A 46 7.18 2.82 7.27
N GLU A 47 7.07 1.50 7.42
CA GLU A 47 7.94 0.53 6.75
C GLU A 47 7.81 0.60 5.22
N LEU A 48 6.59 0.80 4.71
CA LEU A 48 6.33 1.00 3.28
C LEU A 48 6.78 2.38 2.73
N GLY A 49 7.37 3.24 3.58
CA GLY A 49 7.85 4.56 3.16
C GLY A 49 6.73 5.58 2.95
N PHE A 50 5.64 5.52 3.70
CA PHE A 50 4.58 6.53 3.67
C PHE A 50 5.13 7.93 3.95
N GLN A 51 4.77 8.90 3.11
CA GLN A 51 5.26 10.27 3.22
C GLN A 51 4.16 11.29 3.55
N SER A 52 3.01 11.18 2.89
CA SER A 52 1.94 12.15 3.00
C SER A 52 0.65 11.60 2.44
N GLY A 53 -0.51 12.03 2.97
CA GLY A 53 -1.80 11.70 2.39
C GLY A 53 -2.79 12.85 2.50
N GLU A 54 -3.75 12.86 1.57
CA GLU A 54 -4.85 13.82 1.55
C GLU A 54 -6.16 13.10 1.27
N ARG A 55 -7.22 13.56 1.93
CA ARG A 55 -8.60 13.14 1.67
C ARG A 55 -9.43 14.36 1.27
N ALA A 56 -10.09 14.25 0.13
CA ALA A 56 -11.03 15.23 -0.39
C ALA A 56 -12.47 14.71 -0.34
N ARG A 57 -13.42 15.62 -0.14
CA ARG A 57 -14.86 15.37 -0.33
C ARG A 57 -15.34 16.17 -1.53
N TYR A 58 -16.15 15.54 -2.39
CA TYR A 58 -16.73 16.12 -3.61
C TYR A 58 -18.27 16.04 -3.57
N GLY A 59 -18.86 16.50 -2.48
CA GLY A 59 -20.30 16.38 -2.22
C GLY A 59 -20.75 14.92 -2.05
N ARG A 60 -20.99 14.23 -3.16
CA ARG A 60 -21.58 12.88 -3.21
C ARG A 60 -20.57 11.73 -3.01
N PHE A 61 -19.27 12.02 -3.05
CA PHE A 61 -18.22 11.01 -2.90
C PHE A 61 -17.01 11.56 -2.15
N ALA A 62 -16.16 10.66 -1.67
CA ALA A 62 -14.87 10.99 -1.08
C ALA A 62 -13.74 10.33 -1.88
N ALA A 63 -12.58 10.98 -1.88
CA ALA A 63 -11.37 10.45 -2.50
C ALA A 63 -10.20 10.63 -1.54
N ALA A 64 -9.33 9.63 -1.43
CA ALA A 64 -8.14 9.66 -0.59
C ALA A 64 -6.92 9.21 -1.37
N ALA A 65 -5.82 9.93 -1.21
CA ALA A 65 -4.55 9.67 -1.88
C ALA A 65 -3.45 9.62 -0.83
N TRP A 66 -2.58 8.63 -0.94
CA TRP A 66 -1.39 8.50 -0.10
C TRP A 66 -0.18 8.30 -0.99
N ARG A 67 0.86 9.09 -0.75
CA ARG A 67 2.14 9.01 -1.45
C ARG A 67 3.17 8.30 -0.59
N PHE A 68 3.86 7.37 -1.22
CA PHE A 68 4.96 6.59 -0.65
C PHE A 68 6.29 7.02 -1.26
N GLN A 69 7.38 6.49 -0.73
CA GLN A 69 8.73 6.75 -1.23
C GLN A 69 8.89 6.34 -2.70
N ASP A 70 8.36 5.18 -3.08
CA ASP A 70 8.48 4.58 -4.40
C ASP A 70 7.22 3.76 -4.77
N ALA A 71 7.22 3.20 -5.99
CA ALA A 71 6.13 2.38 -6.50
C ALA A 71 5.94 1.06 -5.73
N THR A 72 7.01 0.48 -5.17
CA THR A 72 6.95 -0.74 -4.37
C THR A 72 6.15 -0.52 -3.08
N GLY A 73 6.41 0.56 -2.35
CA GLY A 73 5.67 0.94 -1.15
C GLY A 73 4.18 1.14 -1.42
N ALA A 74 3.84 1.84 -2.51
CA ALA A 74 2.46 2.05 -2.91
C ALA A 74 1.76 0.76 -3.36
N MET A 75 2.46 -0.12 -4.09
CA MET A 75 1.95 -1.43 -4.47
C MET A 75 1.71 -2.33 -3.24
N ALA A 76 2.61 -2.32 -2.25
CA ALA A 76 2.44 -3.10 -1.02
C ALA A 76 1.27 -2.57 -0.19
N ALA A 77 1.13 -1.24 -0.12
CA ALA A 77 -0.03 -0.59 0.51
C ALA A 77 -1.32 -0.97 -0.21
N PHE A 78 -1.35 -0.96 -1.54
CA PHE A 78 -2.48 -1.47 -2.32
C PHE A 78 -2.82 -2.90 -1.95
N GLN A 79 -1.85 -3.82 -2.00
CA GLN A 79 -2.07 -5.22 -1.66
C GLN A 79 -2.64 -5.41 -0.24
N SER A 80 -2.16 -4.64 0.75
CA SER A 80 -2.66 -4.70 2.14
C SER A 80 -4.07 -4.13 2.32
N ARG A 81 -4.50 -3.22 1.43
CA ARG A 81 -5.78 -2.49 1.54
C ARG A 81 -6.87 -2.97 0.59
N ARG A 82 -6.56 -3.86 -0.35
CA ARG A 82 -7.55 -4.45 -1.26
C ARG A 82 -8.69 -5.09 -0.46
N PRO A 83 -9.96 -4.67 -0.69
CA PRO A 83 -11.10 -5.33 -0.07
C PRO A 83 -11.19 -6.79 -0.53
N GLU A 84 -11.54 -7.71 0.36
CA GLU A 84 -11.56 -9.15 0.07
C GLU A 84 -12.43 -9.51 -1.15
N LYS A 85 -13.59 -8.87 -1.26
CA LYS A 85 -14.58 -9.14 -2.33
C LYS A 85 -14.47 -8.20 -3.53
N ALA A 86 -13.41 -7.42 -3.64
CA ALA A 86 -13.24 -6.51 -4.77
C ALA A 86 -12.90 -7.29 -6.06
N ALA A 87 -13.46 -6.87 -7.18
CA ALA A 87 -13.12 -7.41 -8.49
C ALA A 87 -11.95 -6.63 -9.10
N ARG A 88 -11.16 -7.27 -9.97
CA ARG A 88 -10.14 -6.57 -10.76
C ARG A 88 -10.81 -5.50 -11.62
N SER A 89 -10.21 -4.31 -11.66
CA SER A 89 -10.67 -3.19 -12.49
C SER A 89 -9.81 -3.05 -13.75
N GLN A 90 -10.40 -2.47 -14.79
CA GLN A 90 -9.69 -2.10 -16.03
C GLN A 90 -9.02 -0.71 -15.94
N LEU A 91 -9.18 0.01 -14.82
CA LEU A 91 -8.62 1.36 -14.64
C LEU A 91 -7.09 1.38 -14.60
N ALA A 92 -6.45 0.31 -14.11
CA ALA A 92 -5.00 0.14 -14.09
C ALA A 92 -4.63 -1.33 -13.83
N THR A 93 -3.36 -1.69 -14.03
CA THR A 93 -2.81 -3.01 -13.66
C THR A 93 -3.04 -3.33 -12.18
N LEU A 94 -2.79 -2.33 -11.32
CA LEU A 94 -3.03 -2.40 -9.88
C LEU A 94 -4.32 -1.67 -9.51
N ALA A 95 -5.47 -2.20 -9.95
CA ALA A 95 -6.77 -1.63 -9.62
C ALA A 95 -7.79 -2.71 -9.26
N VAL A 96 -8.58 -2.43 -8.24
CA VAL A 96 -9.77 -3.21 -7.87
C VAL A 96 -10.96 -2.30 -7.62
N GLU A 97 -12.15 -2.84 -7.78
CA GLU A 97 -13.41 -2.15 -7.56
C GLU A 97 -14.37 -2.98 -6.73
N THR A 98 -15.22 -2.29 -5.98
CA THR A 98 -16.43 -2.86 -5.36
C THR A 98 -17.66 -2.25 -6.03
N GLY A 99 -18.87 -2.57 -5.55
CA GLY A 99 -20.07 -1.83 -5.98
C GLY A 99 -20.03 -0.35 -5.58
N GLU A 100 -19.20 0.01 -4.59
CA GLU A 100 -19.23 1.31 -3.93
C GLU A 100 -18.02 2.18 -4.25
N GLY A 101 -17.00 1.68 -4.96
CA GLY A 101 -15.81 2.48 -5.22
C GLY A 101 -14.68 1.75 -5.91
N ALA A 102 -13.51 2.38 -5.89
CA ALA A 102 -12.28 1.89 -6.51
C ALA A 102 -11.08 2.10 -5.58
N LEU A 103 -10.14 1.16 -5.64
CA LEU A 103 -8.81 1.27 -5.04
C LEU A 103 -7.79 0.97 -6.14
N LEU A 104 -6.79 1.82 -6.31
CA LEU A 104 -5.74 1.60 -7.28
C LEU A 104 -4.40 2.18 -6.84
N ALA A 105 -3.31 1.57 -7.31
CA ALA A 105 -1.98 2.14 -7.22
C ALA A 105 -1.50 2.65 -8.59
N HIS A 106 -0.84 3.80 -8.59
CA HIS A 106 -0.22 4.39 -9.77
C HIS A 106 1.11 5.03 -9.37
N GLY A 107 2.23 4.47 -9.86
CA GLY A 107 3.55 4.87 -9.37
C GLY A 107 3.63 4.74 -7.85
N ASN A 108 4.21 5.74 -7.19
CA ASN A 108 4.30 5.84 -5.73
C ASN A 108 3.01 6.33 -5.03
N TYR A 109 1.85 6.26 -5.68
CA TYR A 109 0.56 6.66 -5.09
C TYR A 109 -0.41 5.49 -4.91
N LEU A 110 -1.07 5.47 -3.75
CA LEU A 110 -2.31 4.71 -3.52
C LEU A 110 -3.49 5.67 -3.58
N LEU A 111 -4.47 5.39 -4.44
CA LEU A 111 -5.69 6.18 -4.59
C LEU A 111 -6.91 5.33 -4.22
N ARG A 112 -7.82 5.92 -3.45
CA ARG A 112 -9.09 5.33 -3.04
C ARG A 112 -10.23 6.28 -3.35
N PHE A 113 -11.30 5.74 -3.90
CA PHE A 113 -12.55 6.43 -4.16
C PHE A 113 -13.68 5.69 -3.45
N ASP A 114 -14.45 6.43 -2.64
CA ASP A 114 -15.59 5.92 -1.88
C ASP A 114 -16.87 6.61 -2.39
N GLY A 115 -17.84 5.84 -2.85
CA GLY A 115 -19.06 6.31 -3.51
C GLY A 115 -18.87 6.73 -4.98
N TYR A 116 -17.71 6.43 -5.58
CA TYR A 116 -17.39 6.86 -6.94
C TYR A 116 -16.42 5.92 -7.64
N LYS A 117 -16.63 5.73 -8.94
CA LYS A 117 -15.70 5.03 -9.84
C LYS A 117 -15.21 6.03 -10.88
N PRO A 118 -13.94 6.45 -10.83
CA PRO A 118 -13.43 7.45 -11.74
C PRO A 118 -13.33 6.89 -13.16
N LYS A 119 -13.46 7.77 -14.15
CA LYS A 119 -13.22 7.40 -15.55
C LYS A 119 -11.72 7.46 -15.89
N PRO A 120 -11.25 6.72 -16.90
CA PRO A 120 -9.84 6.76 -17.33
C PRO A 120 -9.32 8.18 -17.61
N GLU A 121 -10.12 9.03 -18.25
CA GLU A 121 -9.75 10.42 -18.56
C GLU A 121 -9.58 11.29 -17.32
N GLU A 122 -10.37 11.03 -16.27
CA GLU A 122 -10.28 11.74 -14.99
C GLU A 122 -9.02 11.33 -14.23
N LEU A 123 -8.68 10.04 -14.27
CA LEU A 123 -7.42 9.53 -13.72
C LEU A 123 -6.22 10.07 -14.47
N ALA A 124 -6.24 10.09 -15.80
CA ALA A 124 -5.16 10.66 -16.61
C ALA A 124 -4.91 12.14 -16.27
N ALA A 125 -5.99 12.93 -16.15
CA ALA A 125 -5.90 14.33 -15.73
C ALA A 125 -5.36 14.49 -14.31
N LEU A 126 -5.69 13.58 -13.39
CA LEU A 126 -5.13 13.55 -12.03
C LEU A 126 -3.64 13.19 -12.04
N TYR A 127 -3.23 12.18 -12.81
CA TYR A 127 -1.83 11.72 -12.85
C TYR A 127 -0.88 12.81 -13.36
N ALA A 128 -1.30 13.58 -14.36
CA ALA A 128 -0.49 14.67 -14.94
C ALA A 128 -0.11 15.79 -13.94
N ARG A 129 -0.72 15.83 -12.77
CA ARG A 129 -0.55 16.87 -11.74
C ARG A 129 -0.09 16.32 -10.39
N LEU A 130 0.14 15.00 -10.27
CA LEU A 130 0.56 14.41 -8.99
C LEU A 130 1.96 14.93 -8.60
N PRO A 131 2.11 15.59 -7.43
CA PRO A 131 3.40 16.10 -7.02
C PRO A 131 4.37 14.96 -6.70
N ARG A 132 5.61 15.06 -7.18
CA ARG A 132 6.66 14.05 -6.92
C ARG A 132 6.21 12.61 -7.27
N LEU A 133 5.51 12.50 -8.40
CA LEU A 133 5.19 11.20 -8.99
C LEU A 133 6.50 10.49 -9.36
N GLU A 134 6.62 9.26 -8.88
CA GLU A 134 7.72 8.34 -9.17
C GLU A 134 7.09 7.05 -9.71
N GLN A 135 7.70 6.43 -10.71
CA GLN A 135 7.12 5.29 -11.44
C GLN A 135 8.15 4.20 -11.70
N SER A 136 8.90 3.83 -10.66
CA SER A 136 9.85 2.72 -10.69
C SER A 136 9.16 1.41 -11.08
N SER A 137 9.93 0.52 -11.71
CA SER A 137 9.45 -0.82 -12.05
C SER A 137 9.07 -1.57 -10.78
N LEU A 138 7.92 -2.25 -10.83
CA LEU A 138 7.47 -3.08 -9.72
C LEU A 138 8.36 -4.34 -9.58
N PRO A 139 8.58 -4.85 -8.36
CA PRO A 139 9.36 -6.05 -8.16
C PRO A 139 8.69 -7.28 -8.79
N PRO A 140 9.39 -8.09 -9.60
CA PRO A 140 8.83 -9.29 -10.23
C PRO A 140 8.21 -10.29 -9.24
N LEU A 141 8.72 -10.31 -7.99
CA LEU A 141 8.25 -11.17 -6.91
C LEU A 141 6.74 -11.08 -6.67
N MET A 142 6.10 -9.94 -6.97
CA MET A 142 4.66 -9.77 -6.78
C MET A 142 3.82 -10.74 -7.63
N GLU A 143 4.40 -11.28 -8.71
CA GLU A 143 3.73 -12.18 -9.66
C GLU A 143 4.07 -13.66 -9.41
N TYR A 144 4.91 -13.98 -8.42
CA TYR A 144 5.44 -15.34 -8.24
C TYR A 144 4.47 -16.29 -7.53
N LEU A 145 3.37 -15.78 -6.97
CA LEU A 145 2.34 -16.61 -6.37
C LEU A 145 1.62 -17.44 -7.44
N PRO A 146 1.56 -18.77 -7.33
CA PRO A 146 0.73 -19.59 -8.21
C PRO A 146 -0.73 -19.12 -8.18
N GLU A 147 -1.36 -19.00 -9.35
CA GLU A 147 -2.77 -18.53 -9.41
C GLU A 147 -3.75 -19.61 -8.92
N SER A 148 -3.44 -20.89 -9.16
CA SER A 148 -4.33 -22.00 -8.83
C SER A 148 -4.57 -22.09 -7.31
N GLY A 149 -5.84 -21.99 -6.91
CA GLY A 149 -6.26 -22.06 -5.52
C GLY A 149 -6.01 -20.79 -4.71
N LEU A 150 -5.38 -19.75 -5.26
CA LEU A 150 -5.16 -18.48 -4.56
C LEU A 150 -6.50 -17.83 -4.22
N VAL A 151 -6.72 -17.56 -2.94
CA VAL A 151 -7.88 -16.82 -2.45
C VAL A 151 -7.79 -15.39 -2.99
N LEU A 152 -8.87 -14.94 -3.63
CA LEU A 152 -8.94 -13.62 -4.25
C LEU A 152 -8.53 -12.51 -3.25
N ASN A 153 -7.72 -11.56 -3.72
CA ASN A 153 -7.22 -10.42 -2.94
C ASN A 153 -6.44 -10.78 -1.67
N SER A 154 -6.00 -12.04 -1.51
CA SER A 154 -5.21 -12.46 -0.33
C SER A 154 -3.71 -12.17 -0.44
N GLY A 155 -3.21 -11.83 -1.63
CA GLY A 155 -1.79 -11.51 -1.84
C GLY A 155 -1.33 -10.32 -0.99
N ARG A 156 -0.20 -10.47 -0.30
CA ARG A 156 0.46 -9.46 0.52
C ARG A 156 1.96 -9.40 0.20
N TYR A 157 2.44 -8.21 -0.10
CA TYR A 157 3.87 -7.95 -0.29
C TYR A 157 4.48 -7.51 1.03
N ILE A 158 5.63 -8.07 1.40
CA ILE A 158 6.30 -7.92 2.70
C ILE A 158 7.73 -7.47 2.43
N ILE A 159 8.10 -6.29 2.92
CA ILE A 159 9.46 -5.73 2.77
C ILE A 159 10.21 -5.57 4.10
N GLY A 160 9.56 -5.93 5.21
CA GLY A 160 10.16 -5.83 6.52
C GLY A 160 9.36 -6.48 7.64
N PRO A 161 9.83 -6.34 8.89
CA PRO A 161 9.23 -6.97 10.06
C PRO A 161 7.77 -6.61 10.32
N ALA A 162 7.34 -5.38 10.06
CA ALA A 162 5.96 -4.96 10.31
C ALA A 162 4.99 -5.68 9.35
N GLY A 163 5.34 -5.75 8.06
CA GLY A 163 4.59 -6.55 7.09
C GLY A 163 4.63 -8.04 7.39
N LEU A 164 5.76 -8.57 7.89
CA LEU A 164 5.87 -9.98 8.25
C LEU A 164 4.94 -10.34 9.40
N GLU A 165 4.95 -9.55 10.47
CA GLU A 165 4.06 -9.72 11.62
C GLU A 165 2.59 -9.66 11.20
N ALA A 166 2.23 -8.71 10.33
CA ALA A 166 0.86 -8.53 9.87
C ALA A 166 0.36 -9.70 8.99
N PHE A 167 1.23 -10.29 8.16
CA PHE A 167 0.79 -11.16 7.07
C PHE A 167 1.26 -12.62 7.19
N GLU A 168 2.42 -12.87 7.81
CA GLU A 168 2.99 -14.19 8.02
C GLU A 168 3.78 -14.30 9.35
N PRO A 169 3.11 -14.15 10.51
CA PRO A 169 3.78 -14.10 11.82
C PRO A 169 4.38 -15.45 12.26
N ARG A 170 4.14 -16.54 11.51
CA ARG A 170 4.75 -17.85 11.80
C ARG A 170 6.22 -17.89 11.41
N VAL A 171 6.68 -16.96 10.58
CA VAL A 171 8.09 -16.81 10.22
C VAL A 171 8.72 -15.76 11.14
N PRO A 172 9.73 -16.12 11.94
CA PRO A 172 10.46 -15.14 12.74
C PRO A 172 11.20 -14.13 11.84
N PRO A 173 11.24 -12.83 12.18
CA PRO A 173 11.99 -11.83 11.42
C PRO A 173 13.48 -12.18 11.25
N SER A 174 14.08 -12.86 12.22
CA SER A 174 15.47 -13.35 12.14
C SER A 174 15.69 -14.42 11.07
N VAL A 175 14.65 -15.21 10.76
CA VAL A 175 14.68 -16.22 9.68
C VAL A 175 14.49 -15.54 8.33
N ALA A 176 13.52 -14.61 8.23
CA ALA A 176 13.28 -13.83 7.02
C ALA A 176 14.52 -13.00 6.60
N ALA A 177 15.26 -12.47 7.58
CA ALA A 177 16.54 -11.79 7.40
C ALA A 177 16.48 -10.56 6.47
N PHE A 178 15.52 -9.65 6.69
CA PHE A 178 15.32 -8.42 5.89
C PHE A 178 16.58 -7.54 5.77
N HIS A 179 17.48 -7.58 6.75
CA HIS A 179 18.77 -6.88 6.69
C HIS A 179 19.69 -7.37 5.56
N LEU A 180 19.41 -8.53 4.96
CA LEU A 180 20.09 -9.06 3.77
C LEU A 180 19.39 -8.67 2.46
N GLY A 181 18.46 -7.72 2.49
CA GLY A 181 17.68 -7.29 1.32
C GLY A 181 16.64 -8.30 0.88
N SER A 182 16.04 -9.04 1.83
CA SER A 182 14.98 -9.98 1.51
C SER A 182 13.63 -9.28 1.37
N GLU A 183 12.81 -9.80 0.49
CA GLU A 183 11.41 -9.40 0.31
C GLU A 183 10.57 -10.68 0.22
N ALA A 184 9.28 -10.58 0.50
CA ALA A 184 8.39 -11.71 0.38
C ALA A 184 7.05 -11.33 -0.24
N GLN A 185 6.46 -12.30 -0.93
CA GLN A 185 5.08 -12.27 -1.36
C GLN A 185 4.35 -13.45 -0.70
N ALA A 186 3.31 -13.15 0.08
CA ALA A 186 2.49 -14.13 0.77
C ALA A 186 1.07 -14.16 0.20
N GLY A 187 0.40 -15.31 0.29
CA GLY A 187 -0.98 -15.50 -0.14
C GLY A 187 -1.67 -16.65 0.58
N VAL A 188 -3.01 -16.63 0.59
CA VAL A 188 -3.84 -17.70 1.16
C VAL A 188 -4.35 -18.58 0.02
N TYR A 189 -4.24 -19.88 0.16
CA TYR A 189 -4.60 -20.89 -0.82
C TYR A 189 -5.70 -21.79 -0.28
N ARG A 190 -6.75 -21.98 -1.06
CA ARG A 190 -7.79 -22.96 -0.77
C ARG A 190 -7.33 -24.34 -1.20
N THR A 191 -7.27 -25.27 -0.26
CA THR A 191 -6.92 -26.68 -0.52
C THR A 191 -8.03 -27.61 -0.06
N GLN A 192 -7.95 -28.90 -0.40
CA GLN A 192 -8.89 -29.91 0.10
C GLN A 192 -8.87 -30.04 1.63
N GLY A 193 -7.73 -29.75 2.26
CA GLY A 193 -7.55 -29.79 3.72
C GLY A 193 -7.84 -28.47 4.43
N GLY A 194 -8.39 -27.47 3.73
CA GLY A 194 -8.63 -26.12 4.25
C GLY A 194 -7.67 -25.07 3.69
N ASP A 195 -7.75 -23.86 4.23
CA ASP A 195 -6.95 -22.73 3.77
C ASP A 195 -5.50 -22.86 4.30
N MET A 196 -4.54 -22.72 3.40
CA MET A 196 -3.10 -22.75 3.69
C MET A 196 -2.46 -21.43 3.29
N LYS A 197 -1.42 -21.00 4.01
CA LYS A 197 -0.62 -19.83 3.64
C LYS A 197 0.67 -20.26 2.95
N LEU A 198 0.96 -19.64 1.81
CA LEU A 198 2.23 -19.74 1.09
C LEU A 198 2.93 -18.38 1.16
N ALA A 199 4.22 -18.37 1.49
CA ALA A 199 5.06 -17.19 1.40
C ALA A 199 6.31 -17.53 0.57
N ILE A 200 6.59 -16.72 -0.44
CA ILE A 200 7.77 -16.84 -1.31
C ILE A 200 8.72 -15.73 -0.89
N PHE A 201 9.90 -16.08 -0.40
CA PHE A 201 10.96 -15.15 -0.03
C PHE A 201 11.98 -15.03 -1.17
N SER A 202 12.25 -13.81 -1.60
CA SER A 202 13.32 -13.47 -2.55
C SER A 202 14.54 -12.97 -1.79
N TYR A 203 15.73 -13.34 -2.26
CA TYR A 203 17.01 -12.90 -1.72
C TYR A 203 17.89 -12.38 -2.85
N PRO A 204 18.78 -11.40 -2.60
CA PRO A 204 19.61 -10.79 -3.65
C PRO A 204 20.53 -11.77 -4.37
N THR A 205 20.91 -12.87 -3.71
CA THR A 205 21.76 -13.90 -4.31
C THR A 205 21.25 -15.32 -4.05
N PRO A 206 21.48 -16.27 -4.99
CA PRO A 206 21.20 -17.68 -4.76
C PRO A 206 21.86 -18.26 -3.51
N GLN A 207 23.06 -17.79 -3.17
CA GLN A 207 23.83 -18.25 -2.01
C GLN A 207 23.12 -17.91 -0.70
N ILE A 208 22.62 -16.68 -0.57
CA ILE A 208 21.81 -16.27 0.59
C ILE A 208 20.55 -17.14 0.66
N ALA A 209 19.83 -17.32 -0.45
CA ALA A 209 18.62 -18.17 -0.47
C ALA A 209 18.90 -19.61 -0.01
N MET A 210 20.01 -20.21 -0.45
CA MET A 210 20.44 -21.56 -0.03
C MET A 210 20.79 -21.65 1.46
N GLU A 211 21.30 -20.58 2.04
CA GLU A 211 21.55 -20.53 3.48
C GLU A 211 20.24 -20.38 4.24
N ARG A 212 19.38 -19.47 3.79
CA ARG A 212 18.11 -19.13 4.47
C ARG A 212 17.11 -20.27 4.43
N VAL A 213 17.02 -21.05 3.34
CA VAL A 213 16.10 -22.20 3.27
C VAL A 213 16.34 -23.22 4.40
N LYS A 214 17.59 -23.35 4.88
CA LYS A 214 17.93 -24.21 6.03
C LYS A 214 17.33 -23.68 7.33
N GLU A 215 17.29 -22.36 7.50
CA GLU A 215 16.66 -21.71 8.66
C GLU A 215 15.13 -21.83 8.60
N PHE A 216 14.53 -21.65 7.41
CA PHE A 216 13.08 -21.88 7.24
C PHE A 216 12.67 -23.32 7.54
N ALA A 217 13.49 -24.30 7.17
CA ALA A 217 13.23 -25.71 7.45
C ALA A 217 13.24 -26.05 8.95
N ARG A 218 13.77 -25.17 9.81
CA ARG A 218 13.73 -25.31 11.27
C ARG A 218 12.45 -24.79 11.90
N ILE A 219 11.61 -24.07 11.15
CA ILE A 219 10.32 -23.59 11.64
C ILE A 219 9.37 -24.79 11.81
N PRO A 220 8.81 -25.02 13.01
CA PRO A 220 7.88 -26.13 13.23
C PRO A 220 6.68 -26.09 12.28
N GLY A 221 6.44 -27.18 11.56
CA GLY A 221 5.32 -27.31 10.62
C GLY A 221 5.51 -26.59 9.27
N ALA A 222 6.66 -25.93 9.04
CA ALA A 222 6.96 -25.33 7.74
C ALA A 222 7.51 -26.36 6.75
N VAL A 223 7.11 -26.21 5.49
CA VAL A 223 7.74 -26.91 4.36
C VAL A 223 8.49 -25.86 3.54
N ALA A 224 9.81 -25.85 3.66
CA ALA A 224 10.68 -24.92 2.95
C ALA A 224 11.25 -25.58 1.68
N LYS A 225 11.15 -24.90 0.54
CA LYS A 225 11.69 -25.32 -0.76
C LYS A 225 12.32 -24.13 -1.48
N ARG A 226 13.29 -24.41 -2.35
CA ARG A 226 13.91 -23.45 -3.27
C ARG A 226 13.69 -23.91 -4.70
#